data_AF-Q9CRW7-F1
#
_entry.id   AF-Q9CRW7-F1
#
_cell.length_a   1.000
_cell.length_b   1.000
_cell.length_c   1.000
_cell.angle_alpha   90.00
_cell.angle_beta   90.00
_cell.angle_gamma   90.00
#
_symmetry.space_group_name_H-M   'P 1'
#
loop_
_entity.id
_entity.type
_entity.pdbx_description
1 polymer ?
#
loop_
_entity_poly.entity_id
_entity_poly.type
_entity_poly.pdbx_seq_one_letter_code
_entity_poly.pdbx_strand_id
1 'polypeptide(L)'
;TGANVIVTGGKVADIALHYANKYNIMLVRLNSKWDLRRLCKTVGATALPKLTPPVQEEMGHCDSVYLSEVGDTQVVVFKHEKEDGAISTIVLRGSTDNLMDDIERAVDDGVNTFKVLTRDKRLVPGGGATEIELAKQITSYGETCPGLEQYAIKKFAEAFEAIPRALAENSGVKANEVISKLYSVHQEGNKNVGLDIEAEVPAVKDMLEASILDTYLGKYWAIKLATNAAVTVLRVDQIIMAKPAGGPKPPSGKKDWDDDQND
;
A
#
# COMPACT_ATOMS: atom_id res chain seq x y z
N THR A 1 -17.15 -32.28 -22.00
CA THR A 1 -16.08 -31.45 -21.40
C THR A 1 -16.04 -31.76 -19.91
N GLY A 2 -14.93 -32.29 -19.39
CA GLY A 2 -14.85 -32.88 -18.04
C GLY A 2 -14.54 -31.86 -16.95
N ALA A 3 -15.45 -30.92 -16.71
CA ALA A 3 -15.28 -29.92 -15.64
C ALA A 3 -15.38 -30.58 -14.27
N ASN A 4 -14.34 -30.49 -13.46
CA ASN A 4 -14.30 -30.98 -12.08
C ASN A 4 -14.74 -29.93 -11.05
N VAL A 5 -14.58 -28.64 -11.36
CA VAL A 5 -14.93 -27.51 -10.50
C VAL A 5 -15.74 -26.49 -11.27
N ILE A 6 -16.85 -26.02 -10.69
CA ILE A 6 -17.68 -24.92 -11.20
C ILE A 6 -17.63 -23.77 -10.20
N VAL A 7 -17.28 -22.58 -10.69
CA VAL A 7 -17.20 -21.36 -9.87
C VAL A 7 -18.32 -20.41 -10.28
N THR A 8 -19.17 -20.05 -9.33
CA THR A 8 -20.32 -19.16 -9.55
C THR A 8 -20.22 -17.87 -8.74
N GLY A 9 -20.60 -16.74 -9.35
CA GLY A 9 -20.65 -15.45 -8.67
C GLY A 9 -21.89 -15.23 -7.79
N GLY A 10 -22.97 -15.94 -8.11
CA GLY A 10 -24.29 -15.75 -7.50
C GLY A 10 -24.66 -16.83 -6.50
N LYS A 11 -25.90 -16.76 -6.03
CA LYS A 11 -26.52 -17.87 -5.30
C LYS A 11 -26.76 -19.04 -6.24
N VAL A 12 -26.68 -20.24 -5.70
CA VAL A 12 -26.84 -21.50 -6.42
C VAL A 12 -28.11 -22.17 -5.94
N ALA A 13 -28.90 -22.74 -6.85
CA ALA A 13 -30.13 -23.45 -6.49
C ALA A 13 -29.82 -24.84 -5.92
N ASP A 14 -30.63 -25.31 -4.96
CA ASP A 14 -30.42 -26.62 -4.30
C ASP A 14 -30.49 -27.79 -5.29
N ILE A 15 -31.37 -27.70 -6.29
CA ILE A 15 -31.47 -28.69 -7.37
C ILE A 15 -30.15 -28.75 -8.17
N ALA A 16 -29.52 -27.59 -8.41
CA ALA A 16 -28.23 -27.54 -9.12
C ALA A 16 -27.09 -28.14 -8.27
N LEU A 17 -27.10 -27.91 -6.94
CA LEU A 17 -26.16 -28.55 -6.02
C LEU A 17 -26.32 -30.07 -6.02
N HIS A 18 -27.55 -30.58 -6.01
CA HIS A 18 -27.81 -32.02 -6.08
C HIS A 18 -27.27 -32.63 -7.39
N TYR A 19 -27.46 -31.97 -8.53
CA TYR A 19 -26.89 -32.44 -9.80
C TYR A 19 -25.36 -32.37 -9.81
N ALA A 20 -24.76 -31.29 -9.30
CA ALA A 20 -23.31 -31.18 -9.20
C ALA A 20 -22.71 -32.30 -8.34
N ASN A 21 -23.34 -32.62 -7.20
CA ASN A 21 -22.93 -33.72 -6.34
C ASN A 21 -23.08 -35.09 -7.01
N LYS A 22 -24.19 -35.32 -7.74
CA LYS A 22 -24.40 -36.56 -8.52
C LYS A 22 -23.29 -36.80 -9.56
N TYR A 23 -22.73 -35.72 -10.12
CA TYR A 23 -21.64 -35.78 -11.09
C TYR A 23 -20.24 -35.62 -10.45
N ASN A 24 -20.14 -35.59 -9.11
CA ASN A 24 -18.89 -35.34 -8.37
C ASN A 24 -18.15 -34.05 -8.80
N ILE A 25 -18.90 -32.99 -9.09
CA ILE A 25 -18.36 -31.67 -9.46
C ILE A 25 -18.37 -30.77 -8.22
N MET A 26 -17.20 -30.21 -7.87
CA MET A 26 -17.09 -29.23 -6.79
C MET A 26 -17.72 -27.91 -7.22
N LEU A 27 -18.66 -27.40 -6.43
CA LEU A 27 -19.29 -26.12 -6.68
C LEU A 27 -18.78 -25.08 -5.69
N VAL A 28 -18.12 -24.04 -6.20
CA VAL A 28 -17.54 -22.95 -5.42
C VAL A 28 -18.31 -21.66 -5.67
N ARG A 29 -18.68 -20.98 -4.59
CA ARG A 29 -19.33 -19.67 -4.66
C ARG A 29 -18.35 -18.56 -4.31
N LEU A 30 -18.16 -17.60 -5.23
CA LEU A 30 -17.35 -16.41 -5.01
C LEU A 30 -18.21 -15.15 -5.17
N ASN A 31 -18.54 -14.47 -4.07
CA ASN A 31 -19.41 -13.28 -4.12
C ASN A 31 -18.73 -12.07 -4.78
N SER A 32 -17.40 -11.98 -4.71
CA SER A 32 -16.64 -10.84 -5.22
C SER A 32 -16.37 -10.95 -6.72
N LYS A 33 -16.76 -9.92 -7.46
CA LYS A 33 -16.44 -9.78 -8.89
C LYS A 33 -14.93 -9.70 -9.13
N TRP A 34 -14.18 -9.14 -8.19
CA TRP A 34 -12.72 -9.02 -8.30
C TRP A 34 -12.04 -10.38 -8.19
N ASP A 35 -12.53 -11.25 -7.31
CA ASP A 35 -11.95 -12.59 -7.12
C ASP A 35 -12.26 -13.52 -8.30
N LEU A 36 -13.44 -13.40 -8.91
CA LEU A 36 -13.72 -14.09 -10.17
C LEU A 36 -12.74 -13.69 -11.27
N ARG A 37 -12.45 -12.39 -11.42
CA ARG A 37 -11.49 -11.89 -12.42
C ARG A 37 -10.07 -12.34 -12.11
N ARG A 38 -9.67 -12.36 -10.84
CA ARG A 38 -8.36 -12.84 -10.39
C ARG A 38 -8.23 -14.33 -10.70
N LEU A 39 -9.22 -15.13 -10.31
CA LEU A 39 -9.22 -16.58 -10.58
C LEU A 39 -9.12 -16.86 -12.08
N CYS A 40 -9.92 -16.19 -12.92
CA CYS A 40 -9.84 -16.32 -14.38
C CYS A 40 -8.43 -16.06 -14.93
N LYS A 41 -7.73 -15.05 -14.39
CA LYS A 41 -6.34 -14.77 -14.78
C LYS A 41 -5.35 -15.82 -14.25
N THR A 42 -5.58 -16.40 -13.08
CA THR A 42 -4.71 -17.43 -12.49
C THR A 42 -4.83 -18.75 -13.24
N VAL A 43 -6.07 -19.22 -13.49
CA VAL A 43 -6.32 -20.53 -14.13
C VAL A 43 -6.39 -20.45 -15.66
N GLY A 44 -6.41 -19.24 -16.24
CA GLY A 44 -6.61 -19.03 -17.68
C GLY A 44 -8.05 -19.27 -18.16
N ALA A 45 -9.03 -19.30 -17.25
CA ALA A 45 -10.43 -19.51 -17.61
C ALA A 45 -11.07 -18.23 -18.16
N THR A 46 -12.05 -18.40 -19.04
CA THR A 46 -12.90 -17.29 -19.51
C THR A 46 -14.19 -17.22 -18.69
N ALA A 47 -14.53 -16.04 -18.19
CA ALA A 47 -15.76 -15.84 -17.42
C ALA A 47 -17.00 -15.88 -18.33
N LEU A 48 -17.78 -16.96 -18.23
CA LEU A 48 -19.00 -17.13 -19.02
C LEU A 48 -20.21 -16.51 -18.31
N PRO A 49 -20.96 -15.61 -18.96
CA PRO A 49 -22.13 -14.96 -18.35
C PRO A 49 -23.38 -15.84 -18.35
N LYS A 50 -23.46 -16.83 -19.26
CA LYS A 50 -24.60 -17.75 -19.41
C LYS A 50 -24.14 -19.17 -19.11
N LEU A 51 -25.06 -19.97 -18.59
CA LEU A 51 -24.89 -21.41 -18.36
C LEU A 51 -25.05 -22.19 -19.68
N THR A 52 -24.20 -21.88 -20.66
CA THR A 52 -24.05 -22.65 -21.89
C THR A 52 -22.94 -23.68 -21.72
N PRO A 53 -22.96 -24.81 -22.46
CA PRO A 53 -21.89 -25.80 -22.38
C PRO A 53 -20.55 -25.13 -22.74
N PRO A 54 -19.56 -25.11 -21.81
CA PRO A 54 -18.28 -24.48 -22.07
C PRO A 54 -17.47 -25.31 -23.08
N VAL A 55 -16.74 -24.63 -23.96
CA VAL A 55 -15.75 -25.26 -24.84
C VAL A 55 -14.44 -25.50 -24.08
N GLN A 56 -13.61 -26.45 -24.54
CA GLN A 56 -12.34 -26.77 -23.86
C GLN A 56 -11.39 -25.57 -23.79
N GLU A 57 -11.43 -24.68 -24.78
CA GLU A 57 -10.61 -23.46 -24.85
C GLU A 57 -10.96 -22.41 -23.79
N GLU A 58 -12.20 -22.43 -23.28
CA GLU A 58 -12.67 -21.49 -22.25
C GLU A 58 -12.42 -22.00 -20.83
N MET A 59 -12.07 -23.28 -20.69
CA MET A 59 -11.84 -23.94 -19.40
C MET A 59 -10.43 -23.65 -18.90
N GLY A 60 -10.33 -23.14 -17.67
CA GLY A 60 -9.04 -22.99 -16.99
C GLY A 60 -8.50 -24.30 -16.46
N HIS A 61 -7.18 -24.37 -16.31
CA HIS A 61 -6.48 -25.50 -15.70
C HIS A 61 -5.99 -25.12 -14.30
N CYS A 62 -6.17 -26.03 -13.35
CA CYS A 62 -5.68 -25.89 -11.98
C CYS A 62 -5.23 -27.28 -11.48
N ASP A 63 -4.03 -27.37 -10.93
CA ASP A 63 -3.42 -28.66 -10.56
C ASP A 63 -4.13 -29.28 -9.36
N SER A 64 -4.40 -28.47 -8.33
CA SER A 64 -5.02 -28.95 -7.10
C SER A 64 -6.04 -27.95 -6.57
N VAL A 65 -7.26 -28.43 -6.37
CA VAL A 65 -8.35 -27.68 -5.73
C VAL A 65 -8.87 -28.49 -4.55
N TYR A 66 -8.71 -27.95 -3.35
CA TYR A 66 -9.14 -28.61 -2.12
C TYR A 66 -9.68 -27.62 -1.10
N LEU A 67 -10.47 -28.14 -0.17
CA LEU A 67 -10.95 -27.42 0.99
C LEU A 67 -9.88 -27.49 2.08
N SER A 68 -9.43 -26.33 2.56
CA SER A 68 -8.55 -26.22 3.73
C SER A 68 -9.32 -25.51 4.83
N GLU A 69 -9.12 -25.92 6.08
CA GLU A 69 -9.64 -25.21 7.23
C GLU A 69 -8.52 -24.36 7.83
N VAL A 70 -8.74 -23.05 7.92
CA VAL A 70 -7.78 -22.10 8.46
C VAL A 70 -8.48 -21.25 9.50
N GLY A 71 -8.16 -21.45 10.78
CA GLY A 71 -8.78 -20.70 11.88
C GLY A 71 -10.29 -20.89 11.95
N ASP A 72 -10.73 -22.16 11.93
CA ASP A 72 -12.14 -22.59 11.99
C ASP A 72 -13.01 -22.12 10.80
N THR A 73 -12.38 -21.53 9.77
CA THR A 73 -13.05 -21.12 8.54
C THR A 73 -12.60 -22.01 7.38
N GLN A 74 -13.57 -22.55 6.65
CA GLN A 74 -13.34 -23.32 5.44
C GLN A 74 -13.00 -22.40 4.27
N VAL A 75 -11.83 -22.60 3.67
CA VAL A 75 -11.36 -21.87 2.49
C VAL A 75 -11.04 -22.85 1.36
N VAL A 76 -11.35 -22.45 0.13
CA VAL A 76 -11.00 -23.24 -1.06
C VAL A 76 -9.66 -22.76 -1.58
N VAL A 77 -8.69 -23.65 -1.67
CA VAL A 77 -7.35 -23.35 -2.14
C VAL A 77 -7.20 -23.83 -3.58
N PHE A 78 -7.01 -22.89 -4.50
CA PHE A 78 -6.61 -23.15 -5.88
C PHE A 78 -5.08 -23.09 -5.95
N LYS A 79 -4.42 -24.25 -5.95
CA LYS A 79 -2.96 -24.34 -5.96
C LYS A 79 -2.48 -24.80 -7.33
N HIS A 80 -1.53 -24.07 -7.90
CA HIS A 80 -0.76 -24.49 -9.05
C HIS A 80 0.62 -24.94 -8.55
N GLU A 81 1.06 -26.12 -8.96
CA GLU A 81 2.39 -26.64 -8.65
C GLU A 81 3.44 -26.07 -9.61
N LYS A 82 3.01 -25.65 -10.81
CA LYS A 82 3.85 -25.01 -11.81
C LYS A 82 3.80 -23.48 -11.70
N GLU A 83 4.91 -22.80 -12.02
CA GLU A 83 5.08 -21.33 -11.97
C GLU A 83 4.17 -20.52 -12.92
N ASP A 84 3.11 -21.11 -13.49
CA ASP A 84 2.20 -20.47 -14.44
C ASP A 84 1.08 -19.65 -13.75
N GLY A 85 1.12 -19.53 -12.41
CA GLY A 85 0.16 -18.73 -11.65
C GLY A 85 0.49 -17.23 -11.67
N ALA A 86 -0.26 -16.44 -12.44
CA ALA A 86 -0.05 -14.99 -12.52
C ALA A 86 -0.43 -14.21 -11.23
N ILE A 87 -1.18 -14.83 -10.32
CA ILE A 87 -1.69 -14.21 -9.09
C ILE A 87 -1.52 -15.18 -7.93
N SER A 88 -0.92 -14.69 -6.85
CA SER A 88 -0.76 -15.38 -5.58
C SER A 88 -1.54 -14.65 -4.49
N THR A 89 -2.06 -15.41 -3.52
CA THR A 89 -2.77 -14.87 -2.36
C THR A 89 -1.97 -15.12 -1.09
N ILE A 90 -1.79 -14.09 -0.27
CA ILE A 90 -1.18 -14.20 1.05
C ILE A 90 -2.32 -14.35 2.07
N VAL A 91 -2.31 -15.43 2.84
CA VAL A 91 -3.29 -15.65 3.91
C VAL A 91 -2.76 -15.05 5.20
N LEU A 92 -3.29 -13.89 5.59
CA LEU A 92 -2.95 -13.22 6.83
C LEU A 92 -3.79 -13.77 7.99
N ARG A 93 -3.17 -13.92 9.16
CA ARG A 93 -3.83 -14.36 10.39
C ARG A 93 -3.53 -13.38 11.51
N GLY A 94 -4.57 -12.95 12.22
CA GLY A 94 -4.51 -11.98 13.30
C GLY A 94 -5.59 -12.26 14.32
N SER A 95 -5.43 -11.73 15.54
CA SER A 95 -6.38 -11.90 16.63
C SER A 95 -7.53 -10.88 16.59
N THR A 96 -7.31 -9.72 15.97
CA THR A 96 -8.28 -8.64 15.84
C THR A 96 -8.29 -8.08 14.43
N ASP A 97 -9.46 -7.64 13.96
CA ASP A 97 -9.64 -7.09 12.61
C ASP A 97 -8.83 -5.80 12.43
N ASN A 98 -8.76 -4.94 13.46
CA ASN A 98 -7.96 -3.72 13.41
C ASN A 98 -6.48 -3.99 13.13
N LEU A 99 -5.90 -5.03 13.75
CA LEU A 99 -4.52 -5.43 13.51
C LEU A 99 -4.36 -6.01 12.10
N MET A 100 -5.36 -6.77 11.63
CA MET A 100 -5.33 -7.33 10.28
C MET A 100 -5.31 -6.23 9.21
N ASP A 101 -6.15 -5.20 9.36
CA ASP A 101 -6.23 -4.08 8.42
C ASP A 101 -4.88 -3.34 8.30
N ASP A 102 -4.17 -3.16 9.42
CA ASP A 102 -2.85 -2.52 9.43
C ASP A 102 -1.77 -3.41 8.80
N ILE A 103 -1.82 -4.72 9.05
CA ILE A 103 -0.91 -5.69 8.41
C ILE A 103 -1.17 -5.78 6.90
N GLU A 104 -2.44 -5.79 6.48
CA GLU A 104 -2.80 -5.80 5.05
C GLU A 104 -2.21 -4.58 4.33
N ARG A 105 -2.37 -3.38 4.91
CA ARG A 105 -1.78 -2.16 4.37
C ARG A 105 -0.26 -2.23 4.30
N ALA A 106 0.40 -2.74 5.34
CA ALA A 106 1.85 -2.89 5.36
C ALA A 106 2.35 -3.88 4.29
N VAL A 107 1.61 -4.97 4.05
CA VAL A 107 1.92 -5.94 2.99
C VAL A 107 1.77 -5.28 1.62
N ASP A 108 0.71 -4.52 1.40
CA ASP A 108 0.51 -3.79 0.14
C ASP A 108 1.62 -2.77 -0.10
N ASP A 109 2.08 -2.06 0.92
CA ASP A 109 3.24 -1.16 0.83
C ASP A 109 4.52 -1.93 0.47
N GLY A 110 4.75 -3.10 1.08
CA GLY A 110 5.85 -4.00 0.74
C GLY A 110 5.80 -4.50 -0.71
N VAL A 111 4.63 -4.88 -1.20
CA VAL A 111 4.44 -5.30 -2.61
C VAL A 111 4.70 -4.15 -3.57
N ASN A 112 4.28 -2.92 -3.21
CA ASN A 112 4.50 -1.73 -4.02
C ASN A 112 5.98 -1.31 -4.04
N THR A 113 6.70 -1.41 -2.93
CA THR A 113 8.15 -1.17 -2.90
C THR A 113 8.91 -2.20 -3.74
N PHE A 114 8.52 -3.49 -3.67
CA PHE A 114 9.07 -4.53 -4.55
C PHE A 114 8.79 -4.22 -6.03
N LYS A 115 7.57 -3.78 -6.36
CA LYS A 115 7.21 -3.34 -7.71
C LYS A 115 8.07 -2.17 -8.20
N VAL A 116 8.38 -1.21 -7.33
CA VAL A 116 9.34 -0.13 -7.67
C VAL A 116 10.72 -0.72 -7.96
N LEU A 117 11.18 -1.68 -7.14
CA LEU A 117 12.48 -2.32 -7.31
C LEU A 117 12.60 -3.09 -8.63
N THR A 118 11.51 -3.67 -9.14
CA THR A 118 11.52 -4.32 -10.47
C THR A 118 11.80 -3.34 -11.61
N ARG A 119 11.52 -2.04 -11.41
CA ARG A 119 11.74 -0.98 -12.41
C ARG A 119 13.02 -0.21 -12.18
N ASP A 120 13.35 0.09 -10.93
CA ASP A 120 14.55 0.82 -10.54
C ASP A 120 15.24 0.14 -9.36
N LYS A 121 16.52 -0.23 -9.54
CA LYS A 121 17.31 -0.97 -8.56
C LYS A 121 18.05 -0.06 -7.55
N ARG A 122 17.91 1.26 -7.69
CA ARG A 122 18.64 2.23 -6.88
C ARG A 122 18.01 2.36 -5.49
N LEU A 123 18.85 2.28 -4.48
CA LEU A 123 18.49 2.44 -3.08
C LEU A 123 19.29 3.60 -2.49
N VAL A 124 18.73 4.25 -1.47
CA VAL A 124 19.36 5.36 -0.75
C VAL A 124 19.30 5.09 0.76
N PRO A 125 20.29 5.56 1.54
CA PRO A 125 20.28 5.36 2.99
C PRO A 125 19.08 6.08 3.62
N GLY A 126 18.29 5.34 4.40
CA GLY A 126 17.10 5.84 5.08
C GLY A 126 17.42 6.60 6.37
N GLY A 127 16.47 6.63 7.30
CA GLY A 127 16.71 7.11 8.67
C GLY A 127 17.13 8.59 8.78
N GLY A 128 16.79 9.43 7.81
CA GLY A 128 17.18 10.84 7.78
C GLY A 128 18.55 11.12 7.16
N ALA A 129 19.32 10.10 6.75
CA ALA A 129 20.63 10.29 6.13
C ALA A 129 20.52 11.04 4.79
N THR A 130 19.63 10.57 3.92
CA THR A 130 19.37 11.22 2.62
C THR A 130 18.90 12.66 2.79
N GLU A 131 18.02 12.92 3.75
CA GLU A 131 17.46 14.24 4.01
C GLU A 131 18.51 15.24 4.49
N ILE A 132 19.41 14.84 5.41
CA ILE A 132 20.50 15.70 5.89
C ILE A 132 21.53 15.96 4.79
N GLU A 133 21.89 14.95 3.99
CA GLU A 133 22.80 15.15 2.86
C GLU A 133 22.19 16.10 1.83
N LEU A 134 20.89 15.98 1.51
CA LEU A 134 20.20 16.93 0.64
C LEU A 134 20.17 18.34 1.24
N ALA A 135 19.87 18.48 2.53
CA ALA A 135 19.86 19.78 3.20
C ALA A 135 21.24 20.47 3.11
N LYS A 136 22.33 19.73 3.36
CA LYS A 136 23.70 20.21 3.23
C LYS A 136 24.02 20.66 1.80
N GLN A 137 23.73 19.82 0.81
CA GLN A 137 24.04 20.10 -0.61
C GLN A 137 23.24 21.30 -1.13
N ILE A 138 21.94 21.38 -0.83
CA ILE A 138 21.07 22.49 -1.25
C ILE A 138 21.48 23.80 -0.57
N THR A 139 21.86 23.75 0.71
CA THR A 139 22.36 24.94 1.42
C THR A 139 23.65 25.46 0.77
N SER A 140 24.58 24.56 0.43
CA SER A 140 25.81 24.88 -0.28
C SER A 140 25.53 25.47 -1.68
N TYR A 141 24.56 24.88 -2.39
CA TYR A 141 24.10 25.42 -3.69
C TYR A 141 23.52 26.83 -3.55
N GLY A 142 22.74 27.10 -2.49
CA GLY A 142 22.22 28.43 -2.19
C GLY A 142 23.30 29.49 -1.95
N GLU A 143 24.52 29.10 -1.56
CA GLU A 143 25.66 30.03 -1.44
C GLU A 143 26.29 30.39 -2.78
N THR A 144 26.15 29.52 -3.79
CA THR A 144 26.64 29.78 -5.14
C THR A 144 25.72 30.69 -5.95
N CYS A 145 24.44 30.77 -5.59
CA CYS A 145 23.45 31.60 -6.28
C CYS A 145 23.37 33.00 -5.64
N PRO A 146 23.72 34.08 -6.35
CA PRO A 146 23.54 35.44 -5.85
C PRO A 146 22.07 35.88 -5.96
N GLY A 147 21.66 36.82 -5.10
CA GLY A 147 20.34 37.47 -5.17
C GLY A 147 19.34 36.99 -4.11
N LEU A 148 18.08 37.38 -4.27
CA LEU A 148 17.01 37.09 -3.28
C LEU A 148 16.64 35.60 -3.23
N GLU A 149 16.87 34.86 -4.31
CA GLU A 149 16.58 33.42 -4.41
C GLU A 149 17.41 32.59 -3.43
N GLN A 150 18.60 33.07 -3.05
CA GLN A 150 19.45 32.43 -2.04
C GLN A 150 18.69 32.11 -0.75
N TYR A 151 17.88 33.04 -0.26
CA TYR A 151 17.12 32.85 0.98
C TYR A 151 16.07 31.74 0.83
N ALA A 152 15.38 31.69 -0.31
CA ALA A 152 14.39 30.66 -0.59
C ALA A 152 15.04 29.27 -0.71
N ILE A 153 16.19 29.17 -1.37
CA ILE A 153 16.95 27.91 -1.51
C ILE A 153 17.39 27.41 -0.13
N LYS A 154 17.95 28.28 0.71
CA LYS A 154 18.36 27.92 2.08
C LYS A 154 17.17 27.48 2.94
N LYS A 155 16.01 28.14 2.81
CA LYS A 155 14.79 27.73 3.52
C LYS A 155 14.20 26.41 3.01
N PHE A 156 14.34 26.11 1.71
CA PHE A 156 13.96 24.81 1.17
C PHE A 156 14.86 23.69 1.72
N ALA A 157 16.16 23.94 1.89
CA ALA A 157 17.07 23.00 2.53
C ALA A 157 16.70 22.73 4.00
N GLU A 158 16.43 23.79 4.78
CA GLU A 158 16.02 23.70 6.19
C GLU A 158 14.74 22.87 6.37
N ALA A 159 13.83 22.87 5.39
CA ALA A 159 12.61 22.06 5.43
C ALA A 159 12.90 20.54 5.45
N PHE A 160 14.02 20.08 4.88
CA PHE A 160 14.40 18.66 4.94
C PHE A 160 14.78 18.23 6.36
N GLU A 161 15.22 19.14 7.23
CA GLU A 161 15.52 18.83 8.63
C GLU A 161 14.27 18.44 9.43
N ALA A 162 13.08 18.79 8.95
CA ALA A 162 11.82 18.44 9.60
C ALA A 162 11.61 16.91 9.68
N ILE A 163 12.17 16.15 8.74
CA ILE A 163 12.02 14.69 8.67
C ILE A 163 12.82 13.99 9.78
N PRO A 164 14.15 14.17 9.91
CA PRO A 164 14.89 13.62 11.04
C PRO A 164 14.46 14.23 12.39
N ARG A 165 13.96 15.49 12.40
CA ARG A 165 13.33 16.08 13.59
C ARG A 165 12.11 15.27 14.04
N ALA A 166 11.19 14.95 13.12
CA ALA A 166 10.02 14.16 13.42
C ALA A 166 10.38 12.74 13.89
N LEU A 167 11.41 12.12 13.31
CA LEU A 167 11.92 10.83 13.78
C LEU A 167 12.43 10.90 15.22
N ALA A 168 13.20 11.95 15.54
CA ALA A 168 13.73 12.17 16.89
C ALA A 168 12.64 12.45 17.92
N GLU A 169 11.64 13.27 17.56
CA GLU A 169 10.51 13.58 18.44
C GLU A 169 9.67 12.32 18.74
N ASN A 170 9.44 11.48 17.71
CA ASN A 170 8.73 10.22 17.88
C ASN A 170 9.51 9.19 18.73
N SER A 171 10.85 9.26 18.73
CA SER A 171 11.70 8.41 19.57
C SER A 171 11.97 8.98 20.97
N GLY A 172 11.43 10.14 21.31
CA GLY A 172 11.65 10.80 22.60
C GLY A 172 13.05 11.41 22.76
N VAL A 173 13.81 11.53 21.68
CA VAL A 173 15.17 12.09 21.66
C VAL A 173 15.11 13.59 21.35
N LYS A 174 16.03 14.37 21.94
CA LYS A 174 16.09 15.81 21.71
C LYS A 174 16.54 16.13 20.28
N ALA A 175 15.59 16.59 19.45
CA ALA A 175 15.82 16.83 18.03
C ALA A 175 17.01 17.77 17.71
N ASN A 176 17.20 18.84 18.48
CA ASN A 176 18.29 19.80 18.22
C ASN A 176 19.68 19.17 18.39
N GLU A 177 19.83 18.25 19.34
CA GLU A 177 21.09 17.56 19.61
C GLU A 177 21.40 16.54 18.52
N VAL A 178 20.39 15.76 18.09
CA VAL A 178 20.61 14.76 17.05
C VAL A 178 20.83 15.39 15.69
N ILE A 179 20.12 16.47 15.34
CA ILE A 179 20.32 17.17 14.06
C ILE A 179 21.73 17.76 13.99
N SER A 180 22.19 18.45 15.05
CA SER A 180 23.55 19.01 15.07
C SER A 180 24.63 17.91 14.95
N LYS A 181 24.44 16.78 15.62
CA LYS A 181 25.33 15.61 15.52
C LYS A 181 25.30 14.94 14.15
N LEU A 182 24.13 14.84 13.53
CA LEU A 182 24.00 14.33 12.16
C LEU A 182 24.75 15.24 11.18
N TYR A 183 24.59 16.56 11.29
CA TYR A 183 25.31 17.51 10.44
C TYR A 183 26.83 17.40 10.59
N SER A 184 27.35 17.29 11.82
CA SER A 184 28.81 17.17 12.01
C SER A 184 29.37 15.94 11.33
N VAL A 185 28.70 14.79 11.44
CA VAL A 185 29.15 13.54 10.82
C VAL A 185 29.00 13.56 9.30
N HIS A 186 27.93 14.16 8.77
CA HIS A 186 27.80 14.35 7.32
C HIS A 186 28.81 15.36 6.78
N GLN A 187 29.25 16.33 7.57
CA GLN A 187 30.30 17.27 7.18
C GLN A 187 31.65 16.59 7.01
N GLU A 188 31.93 15.56 7.81
CA GLU A 188 33.12 14.69 7.70
C GLU A 188 33.11 13.80 6.43
N GLY A 189 32.00 13.75 5.70
CA GLY A 189 31.88 13.04 4.41
C GLY A 189 31.11 11.73 4.48
N ASN A 190 30.59 11.36 5.65
CA ASN A 190 29.84 10.13 5.86
C ASN A 190 28.35 10.33 5.50
N LYS A 191 27.98 9.97 4.25
CA LYS A 191 26.63 10.17 3.70
C LYS A 191 25.61 9.09 4.12
N ASN A 192 26.10 7.98 4.65
CA ASN A 192 25.25 6.84 5.01
C ASN A 192 24.71 6.94 6.43
N VAL A 193 25.20 7.89 7.22
CA VAL A 193 24.89 7.97 8.65
C VAL A 193 23.50 8.55 8.83
N GLY A 194 22.64 7.87 9.58
CA GLY A 194 21.29 8.32 9.90
C GLY A 194 21.05 8.33 11.41
N LEU A 195 19.80 8.64 11.78
CA LEU A 195 19.34 8.61 13.16
C LEU A 195 19.09 7.16 13.60
N ASP A 196 19.65 6.78 14.75
CA ASP A 196 19.35 5.49 15.38
C ASP A 196 18.20 5.67 16.38
N ILE A 197 17.11 4.93 16.18
CA ILE A 197 15.91 4.98 17.04
C ILE A 197 16.05 4.01 18.22
N GLU A 198 16.84 2.94 18.09
CA GLU A 198 16.96 1.91 19.12
C GLU A 198 17.86 2.34 20.29
N ALA A 199 18.71 3.34 20.06
CA ALA A 199 19.60 3.85 21.08
C ALA A 199 18.84 4.70 22.11
N GLU A 200 19.05 4.42 23.40
CA GLU A 200 18.51 5.22 24.51
C GLU A 200 19.10 6.65 24.56
N VAL A 201 20.23 6.86 23.89
CA VAL A 201 20.96 8.13 23.80
C VAL A 201 20.94 8.60 22.34
N PRO A 202 20.89 9.92 22.05
CA PRO A 202 21.03 10.46 20.70
C PRO A 202 22.28 9.94 20.00
N ALA A 203 22.12 8.87 19.24
CA ALA A 203 23.15 8.17 18.52
C ALA A 203 22.87 8.25 17.02
N VAL A 204 23.96 8.21 16.27
CA VAL A 204 23.92 8.16 14.81
C VAL A 204 24.59 6.86 14.40
N LYS A 205 24.05 6.22 13.37
CA LYS A 205 24.48 4.89 12.92
C LYS A 205 24.56 4.86 11.40
N ASP A 206 25.45 4.04 10.86
CA ASP A 206 25.49 3.83 9.41
C ASP A 206 24.25 3.02 8.99
N MET A 207 23.39 3.64 8.17
CA MET A 207 22.14 3.05 7.69
C MET A 207 22.36 1.94 6.66
N LEU A 208 23.50 1.96 5.95
CA LEU A 208 23.87 0.90 5.04
C LEU A 208 24.24 -0.36 5.81
N GLU A 209 25.02 -0.22 6.88
CA GLU A 209 25.36 -1.34 7.78
C GLU A 209 24.12 -1.86 8.53
N ALA A 210 23.22 -0.96 8.91
CA ALA A 210 21.94 -1.32 9.52
C ALA A 210 20.92 -1.93 8.52
N SER A 211 21.23 -1.97 7.21
CA SER A 211 20.33 -2.41 6.15
C SER A 211 19.00 -1.63 6.07
N ILE A 212 19.00 -0.38 6.54
CA ILE A 212 17.86 0.53 6.50
C ILE A 212 17.97 1.39 5.24
N LEU A 213 17.42 0.90 4.14
CA LEU A 213 17.49 1.53 2.84
C LEU A 213 16.10 1.85 2.29
N ASP A 214 15.97 3.04 1.73
CA ASP A 214 14.77 3.51 1.04
C ASP A 214 14.94 3.38 -0.48
N THR A 215 13.81 3.30 -1.20
CA THR A 215 13.84 3.34 -2.67
C THR A 215 14.17 4.74 -3.18
N TYR A 216 15.16 4.86 -4.08
CA TYR A 216 15.52 6.14 -4.69
C TYR A 216 14.31 6.79 -5.38
N LEU A 217 13.58 6.00 -6.18
CA LEU A 217 12.44 6.48 -6.94
C LEU A 217 11.31 6.97 -6.02
N GLY A 218 11.13 6.35 -4.86
CA GLY A 218 10.18 6.80 -3.83
C GLY A 218 10.50 8.21 -3.35
N LYS A 219 11.75 8.47 -2.94
CA LYS A 219 12.21 9.81 -2.53
C LYS A 219 12.11 10.84 -3.66
N TYR A 220 12.48 10.45 -4.88
CA TYR A 220 12.39 11.33 -6.05
C TYR A 220 10.95 11.84 -6.28
N TRP A 221 9.97 10.94 -6.31
CA TRP A 221 8.58 11.34 -6.50
C TRP A 221 8.02 12.08 -5.28
N ALA A 222 8.38 11.68 -4.07
CA ALA A 222 7.95 12.35 -2.85
C ALA A 222 8.36 13.84 -2.86
N ILE A 223 9.62 14.16 -3.14
CA ILE A 223 10.12 15.54 -3.18
C ILE A 223 9.43 16.33 -4.30
N LYS A 224 9.30 15.73 -5.49
CA LYS A 224 8.71 16.39 -6.65
C LYS A 224 7.22 16.72 -6.43
N LEU A 225 6.45 15.75 -5.93
CA LEU A 225 5.02 15.92 -5.68
C LEU A 225 4.76 16.87 -4.51
N ALA A 226 5.52 16.75 -3.41
CA ALA A 226 5.41 17.65 -2.27
C ALA A 226 5.71 19.10 -2.67
N THR A 227 6.77 19.32 -3.45
CA THR A 227 7.14 20.66 -3.94
C THR A 227 6.05 21.23 -4.86
N ASN A 228 5.55 20.45 -5.81
CA ASN A 228 4.48 20.89 -6.71
C ASN A 228 3.19 21.23 -5.95
N ALA A 229 2.83 20.43 -4.94
CA ALA A 229 1.68 20.69 -4.09
C ALA A 229 1.85 21.99 -3.30
N ALA A 230 3.00 22.17 -2.62
CA ALA A 230 3.30 23.39 -1.86
C ALA A 230 3.27 24.64 -2.75
N VAL A 231 3.88 24.58 -3.93
CA VAL A 231 3.88 25.68 -4.90
C VAL A 231 2.46 25.99 -5.39
N THR A 232 1.63 24.98 -5.62
CA THR A 232 0.24 25.19 -6.05
C THR A 232 -0.55 25.93 -4.99
N VAL A 233 -0.39 25.57 -3.72
CA VAL A 233 -1.06 26.23 -2.59
C VAL A 233 -0.55 27.66 -2.41
N LEU A 234 0.77 27.88 -2.46
CA LEU A 234 1.38 29.21 -2.27
C LEU A 234 1.06 30.20 -3.40
N ARG A 235 0.66 29.73 -4.59
CA ARG A 235 0.21 30.59 -5.70
C ARG A 235 -1.19 31.15 -5.51
N VAL A 236 -2.01 30.55 -4.65
CA VAL A 236 -3.39 31.00 -4.43
C VAL A 236 -3.37 32.12 -3.39
N ASP A 237 -3.68 33.33 -3.84
CA ASP A 237 -3.72 34.52 -2.96
C ASP A 237 -5.05 34.63 -2.18
N GLN A 238 -6.16 34.22 -2.80
CA GLN A 238 -7.48 34.29 -2.17
C GLN A 238 -8.34 33.06 -2.52
N ILE A 239 -8.98 32.50 -1.50
CA ILE A 239 -9.97 31.43 -1.63
C ILE A 239 -11.36 32.01 -1.38
N ILE A 240 -12.24 31.95 -2.38
CA ILE A 240 -13.66 32.29 -2.24
C ILE A 240 -14.45 30.99 -2.19
N MET A 241 -14.97 30.66 -1.01
CA MET A 241 -15.79 29.47 -0.81
C MET A 241 -17.25 29.79 -1.17
N ALA A 242 -17.77 29.12 -2.19
CA ALA A 242 -19.21 29.13 -2.44
C ALA A 242 -19.92 28.30 -1.36
N LYS A 243 -21.16 28.69 -1.00
CA LYS A 243 -22.02 27.81 -0.21
C LYS A 243 -22.13 26.47 -0.95
N PRO A 244 -22.04 25.32 -0.25
CA PRO A 244 -22.32 24.03 -0.86
C PRO A 244 -23.65 24.18 -1.59
N ALA A 245 -23.66 23.92 -2.90
CA ALA A 245 -24.90 23.96 -3.65
C ALA A 245 -25.90 23.11 -2.88
N GLY A 246 -27.02 23.73 -2.46
CA GLY A 246 -28.11 23.06 -1.78
C GLY A 246 -28.79 22.10 -2.74
N GLY A 247 -28.07 21.05 -3.14
CA GLY A 247 -28.61 19.90 -3.82
C GLY A 247 -29.69 19.28 -2.95
N PRO A 248 -30.60 18.49 -3.53
CA PRO A 248 -31.65 17.83 -2.78
C PRO A 248 -31.04 17.14 -1.56
N LYS A 249 -31.63 17.34 -0.36
CA LYS A 249 -31.24 16.60 0.84
C LYS A 249 -31.08 15.13 0.43
N PRO A 250 -29.95 14.46 0.76
CA PRO A 250 -29.86 13.02 0.57
C PRO A 250 -31.10 12.41 1.21
N PRO A 251 -31.80 11.48 0.54
CA PRO A 251 -33.04 10.92 1.05
C PRO A 251 -32.78 10.46 2.47
N SER A 252 -33.48 11.09 3.42
CA SER A 252 -33.50 10.66 4.81
C SER A 252 -33.77 9.16 4.78
N GLY A 253 -32.82 8.38 5.31
CA GLY A 253 -33.00 6.95 5.51
C GLY A 253 -34.38 6.71 6.09
N LYS A 254 -35.06 5.68 5.57
CA LYS A 254 -36.38 5.23 6.01
C LYS A 254 -36.49 5.41 7.53
N LYS A 255 -37.45 6.24 7.94
CA LYS A 255 -37.95 6.31 9.31
C LYS A 255 -38.18 4.86 9.76
N ASP A 256 -37.52 4.43 10.83
CA ASP A 256 -37.69 3.10 11.41
C ASP A 256 -39.20 2.84 11.61
N TRP A 257 -39.67 1.70 11.12
CA TRP A 257 -41.08 1.29 11.11
C TRP A 257 -41.52 0.64 12.43
N ASP A 258 -40.78 0.86 13.52
CA ASP A 258 -40.95 0.15 14.80
C ASP A 258 -41.42 1.07 15.93
N ASP A 259 -42.32 2.03 15.66
CA ASP A 259 -42.85 2.93 16.70
C ASP A 259 -44.37 3.18 16.57
N ASP A 260 -45.14 2.13 16.27
CA ASP A 260 -46.60 2.12 16.43
C ASP A 260 -47.04 0.83 17.16
N GLN A 261 -46.83 0.80 18.49
CA GLN A 261 -47.62 -0.04 19.40
C GLN A 261 -47.47 0.48 20.85
N ASN A 262 -48.30 1.46 21.21
CA ASN A 262 -48.97 1.57 22.50
C ASN A 262 -49.85 2.82 22.50
N ASP A 263 -51.14 2.63 22.21
CA ASP A 263 -52.29 3.30 22.83
C ASP A 263 -53.56 2.49 22.53
#